data_AF-V4AST5-F1
#
_entry.id   AF-V4AST5-F1
#
_cell.length_a   1.000
_cell.length_b   1.000
_cell.length_c   1.000
_cell.angle_alpha   90.00
_cell.angle_beta   90.00
_cell.angle_gamma   90.00
#
_symmetry.space_group_name_H-M   'P 1'
#
loop_
_entity.id
_entity.type
_entity.pdbx_description
1 polymer ?
#
loop_
_entity_poly.entity_id
_entity_poly.type
_entity_poly.pdbx_seq_one_letter_code
_entity_poly.pdbx_strand_id
1 'polypeptide(L)'
;MDKFCMSCVCTALKNGYSVYYIDTSCSFSASRIHELLGKQCENIESLLSSIQHKVCSDIFEIFEFLEEIITLLQTKKVTVSSVGYGLLVKLGQKLKYLAVQYSTTVLITNNVVYTEGSNAVPSLGRAWSHIPHTRIMIELNQQSNSLERKIVLIKSSMQAVPQECVYFIQEGVG
;
A
#
# COMPACT_ATOMS: atom_id res chain seq x y z
N MET A 1 3.21 -7.53 -6.38
CA MET A 1 2.85 -6.72 -5.20
C MET A 1 1.55 -5.95 -5.45
N ASP A 2 1.42 -5.41 -6.66
CA ASP A 2 0.37 -4.51 -7.12
C ASP A 2 -1.06 -5.06 -6.95
N LYS A 3 -1.24 -6.38 -7.12
CA LYS A 3 -2.55 -7.02 -6.92
C LYS A 3 -3.09 -6.86 -5.48
N PHE A 4 -2.21 -6.89 -4.46
CA PHE A 4 -2.61 -6.68 -3.07
C PHE A 4 -3.01 -5.22 -2.83
N CYS A 5 -2.23 -4.26 -3.36
CA CYS A 5 -2.57 -2.84 -3.28
C CYS A 5 -3.95 -2.56 -3.88
N MET A 6 -4.24 -3.10 -5.07
CA MET A 6 -5.56 -2.93 -5.70
C MET A 6 -6.69 -3.52 -4.85
N SER A 7 -6.46 -4.67 -4.20
CA SER A 7 -7.44 -5.24 -3.26
C SER A 7 -7.67 -4.31 -2.05
N CYS A 8 -6.62 -3.72 -1.48
CA CYS A 8 -6.75 -2.73 -0.40
C CYS A 8 -7.51 -1.48 -0.86
N VAL A 9 -7.24 -0.98 -2.07
CA VAL A 9 -7.99 0.15 -2.67
C VAL A 9 -9.47 -0.20 -2.81
N CYS A 10 -9.79 -1.37 -3.34
CA CYS A 10 -11.17 -1.84 -3.48
C CYS A 10 -11.88 -1.92 -2.12
N THR A 11 -11.21 -2.44 -1.10
CA THR A 11 -11.75 -2.50 0.27
C THR A 11 -12.00 -1.10 0.82
N ALA A 12 -11.06 -0.17 0.65
CA ALA A 12 -11.23 1.22 1.10
C ALA A 12 -12.45 1.88 0.42
N LEU A 13 -12.57 1.75 -0.90
CA LEU A 13 -13.69 2.30 -1.67
C LEU A 13 -15.03 1.70 -1.24
N LYS A 14 -15.11 0.37 -1.07
CA LYS A 14 -16.32 -0.32 -0.58
C LYS A 14 -16.76 0.14 0.81
N ASN A 15 -15.84 0.67 1.61
CA ASN A 15 -16.13 1.24 2.92
C ASN A 15 -16.32 2.78 2.89
N GLY A 16 -16.45 3.38 1.70
CA GLY A 16 -16.72 4.81 1.54
C GLY A 16 -15.51 5.73 1.73
N TYR A 17 -14.28 5.19 1.77
CA TYR A 17 -13.08 6.01 1.87
C TYR A 17 -12.61 6.47 0.49
N SER A 18 -12.23 7.75 0.37
CA SER A 18 -11.43 8.22 -0.77
C SER A 18 -9.98 7.80 -0.63
N VAL A 19 -9.32 7.55 -1.75
CA VAL A 19 -7.96 6.96 -1.81
C VAL A 19 -7.02 7.89 -2.56
N TYR A 20 -5.86 8.20 -1.96
CA TYR A 20 -4.71 8.77 -2.65
C TYR A 20 -3.69 7.67 -2.95
N TYR A 21 -3.49 7.38 -4.23
CA TYR A 21 -2.55 6.36 -4.69
C TYR A 21 -1.33 7.04 -5.32
N ILE A 22 -0.18 6.96 -4.64
CA ILE A 22 1.11 7.41 -5.17
C ILE A 22 1.78 6.23 -5.87
N ASP A 23 1.91 6.33 -7.18
CA ASP A 23 2.38 5.26 -8.04
C ASP A 23 3.81 5.52 -8.52
N THR A 24 4.76 4.88 -7.87
CA THR A 24 6.19 5.00 -8.21
C THR A 24 6.68 3.92 -9.16
N SER A 25 5.85 2.90 -9.42
CA SER A 25 6.17 1.77 -10.29
C SER A 25 5.29 1.72 -11.55
N CYS A 26 4.43 2.72 -11.76
CA CYS A 26 3.44 2.77 -12.83
C CYS A 26 2.58 1.51 -12.89
N SER A 27 2.24 0.94 -11.72
CA SER A 27 1.55 -0.34 -11.61
C SER A 27 0.06 -0.19 -11.28
N PHE A 28 -0.45 1.04 -11.25
CA PHE A 28 -1.88 1.30 -11.09
C PHE A 28 -2.69 0.80 -12.29
N SER A 29 -3.84 0.18 -12.02
CA SER A 29 -4.73 -0.33 -13.06
C SER A 29 -6.19 -0.12 -12.66
N ALA A 30 -6.83 0.87 -13.28
CA ALA A 30 -8.26 1.13 -13.10
C ALA A 30 -9.12 -0.05 -13.59
N SER A 31 -8.73 -0.71 -14.69
CA SER A 31 -9.41 -1.92 -15.18
C SER A 31 -9.36 -3.04 -14.14
N ARG A 32 -8.21 -3.23 -13.50
CA ARG A 32 -8.07 -4.23 -12.42
C ARG A 32 -8.95 -3.91 -11.21
N ILE A 33 -9.07 -2.63 -10.83
CA ILE A 33 -9.98 -2.21 -9.76
C ILE A 33 -11.43 -2.48 -10.16
N HIS A 34 -11.81 -2.14 -11.40
CA HIS A 34 -13.13 -2.41 -11.94
C HIS A 34 -13.48 -3.91 -11.87
N GLU A 35 -12.57 -4.78 -12.31
CA GLU A 35 -12.71 -6.24 -12.20
C GLU A 35 -12.86 -6.73 -10.75
N LEU A 36 -12.07 -6.17 -9.81
CA LEU A 36 -12.07 -6.55 -8.39
C LEU A 36 -13.31 -6.04 -7.63
N LEU A 37 -13.85 -4.89 -8.03
CA LEU A 37 -15.11 -4.38 -7.48
C LEU A 37 -16.29 -5.25 -7.96
N GLY A 38 -16.18 -5.82 -9.17
CA GLY A 38 -17.12 -6.77 -9.75
C GLY A 38 -18.41 -6.12 -10.26
N LYS A 39 -19.11 -6.81 -11.19
CA LYS A 39 -20.32 -6.30 -11.87
C LYS A 39 -21.50 -5.96 -10.94
N GLN A 40 -21.46 -6.38 -9.66
CA GLN A 40 -22.51 -6.15 -8.68
C GLN A 40 -22.40 -4.78 -7.97
N CYS A 41 -21.35 -4.01 -8.25
CA CYS A 41 -21.20 -2.69 -7.66
C CYS A 41 -21.93 -1.65 -8.51
N GLU A 42 -23.11 -1.19 -8.07
CA GLU A 42 -23.99 -0.28 -8.84
C GLU A 42 -23.39 1.12 -9.08
N ASN A 43 -22.26 1.46 -8.44
CA ASN A 43 -21.69 2.80 -8.44
C ASN A 43 -20.17 2.83 -8.76
N ILE A 44 -19.67 1.92 -9.59
CA ILE A 44 -18.21 1.81 -9.87
C ILE A 44 -17.62 3.13 -10.35
N GLU A 45 -18.29 3.87 -11.24
CA GLU A 45 -17.78 5.15 -11.74
C GLU A 45 -17.58 6.18 -10.61
N SER A 46 -18.55 6.28 -9.69
CA SER A 46 -18.44 7.15 -8.50
C SER A 46 -17.37 6.68 -7.51
N LEU A 47 -17.09 5.38 -7.44
CA LEU A 47 -16.01 4.86 -6.61
C LEU A 47 -14.65 5.14 -7.25
N LEU A 48 -14.53 4.96 -8.55
CA LEU A 48 -13.29 5.26 -9.28
C LEU A 48 -12.96 6.76 -9.23
N SER A 49 -13.95 7.65 -9.27
CA SER A 49 -13.74 9.10 -9.10
C SER A 49 -13.28 9.48 -7.68
N SER A 50 -13.43 8.58 -6.70
CA SER A 50 -12.92 8.75 -5.33
C SER A 50 -11.44 8.36 -5.18
N ILE A 51 -10.79 7.92 -6.26
CA ILE A 51 -9.35 7.65 -6.32
C ILE A 51 -8.65 8.87 -6.93
N GLN A 52 -7.67 9.42 -6.20
CA GLN A 52 -6.70 10.36 -6.73
C GLN A 52 -5.38 9.63 -6.96
N HIS A 53 -5.05 9.39 -8.22
CA HIS A 53 -3.83 8.70 -8.64
C HIS A 53 -2.81 9.71 -9.14
N LYS A 54 -1.57 9.59 -8.65
CA LYS A 54 -0.43 10.37 -9.12
C LYS A 54 0.73 9.42 -9.39
N VAL A 55 1.20 9.40 -10.63
CA VAL A 55 2.48 8.77 -10.96
C VAL A 55 3.59 9.70 -10.49
N CYS A 56 4.56 9.15 -9.75
CA CYS A 56 5.72 9.90 -9.27
C CYS A 56 7.02 9.22 -9.71
N SER A 57 7.83 9.94 -10.47
CA SER A 57 9.09 9.44 -11.03
C SER A 57 10.24 9.56 -10.03
N ASP A 58 10.15 10.52 -9.12
CA ASP A 58 11.14 10.76 -8.09
C ASP A 58 10.51 11.14 -6.75
N ILE A 59 11.36 11.35 -5.76
CA ILE A 59 10.94 11.66 -4.39
C ILE A 59 10.42 13.10 -4.23
N PHE A 60 10.83 14.04 -5.07
CA PHE A 60 10.38 15.43 -5.00
C PHE A 60 8.92 15.52 -5.44
N GLU A 61 8.54 14.82 -6.53
CA GLU A 61 7.14 14.71 -6.97
C GLU A 61 6.24 14.11 -5.87
N ILE A 62 6.78 13.17 -5.08
CA ILE A 62 6.06 12.60 -3.93
C ILE A 62 5.89 13.65 -2.83
N PHE A 63 6.94 14.41 -2.52
CA PHE A 63 6.84 15.46 -1.51
C PHE A 63 5.84 16.54 -1.90
N GLU A 64 5.86 16.97 -3.16
CA GLU A 64 4.92 17.94 -3.73
C GLU A 64 3.49 17.41 -3.61
N PHE A 65 3.25 16.18 -4.06
CA PHE A 65 1.92 15.59 -3.95
C PHE A 65 1.48 15.39 -2.50
N LEU A 66 2.39 15.08 -1.57
CA LEU A 66 2.07 15.07 -0.14
C LEU A 66 1.71 16.46 0.41
N GLU A 67 2.32 17.54 -0.07
CA GLU A 67 1.89 18.91 0.32
C GLU A 67 0.50 19.25 -0.24
N GLU A 68 0.21 18.84 -1.49
CA GLU A 68 -1.12 18.96 -2.07
C GLU A 68 -2.16 18.20 -1.22
N ILE A 69 -1.83 16.95 -0.86
CA ILE A 69 -2.65 16.10 0.01
C ILE A 69 -2.87 16.78 1.36
N ILE A 70 -1.84 17.30 2.02
CA ILE A 70 -1.96 18.01 3.32
C ILE A 70 -2.92 19.20 3.20
N THR A 71 -2.83 19.95 2.11
CA THR A 71 -3.70 21.11 1.84
C THR A 71 -5.17 20.67 1.67
N LEU A 72 -5.41 19.53 1.01
CA LEU A 72 -6.75 18.95 0.80
C LEU A 72 -7.31 18.23 2.04
N LEU A 73 -6.43 17.61 2.84
CA LEU A 73 -6.75 16.77 4.01
C LEU A 73 -7.21 17.53 5.24
N GLN A 74 -7.36 18.86 5.14
CA GLN A 74 -8.30 19.57 6.00
C GLN A 74 -9.72 18.94 5.97
N THR A 75 -9.97 17.95 5.08
CA THR A 75 -11.06 16.96 5.12
C THR A 75 -10.55 15.47 4.96
N LYS A 76 -10.96 14.55 5.87
CA LYS A 76 -10.44 13.15 6.11
C LYS A 76 -10.24 12.20 4.89
N LYS A 77 -9.05 11.62 4.60
CA LYS A 77 -8.79 10.56 3.55
C LYS A 77 -7.46 9.76 3.72
N VAL A 78 -7.17 8.71 2.90
CA VAL A 78 -6.07 7.68 3.01
C VAL A 78 -4.90 7.86 2.00
N THR A 79 -3.62 7.60 2.36
CA THR A 79 -2.40 7.80 1.49
C THR A 79 -1.48 6.56 1.37
N VAL A 80 -0.86 6.29 0.20
CA VAL A 80 0.08 5.16 -0.04
C VAL A 80 1.37 5.61 -0.76
N SER A 81 2.59 5.10 -0.45
CA SER A 81 3.87 5.51 -1.13
C SER A 81 5.01 4.45 -1.09
N SER A 82 6.10 4.60 -1.88
CA SER A 82 7.39 3.84 -1.77
C SER A 82 8.63 4.62 -2.28
N VAL A 83 9.78 4.76 -1.57
CA VAL A 83 11.05 5.40 -2.09
C VAL A 83 12.30 5.17 -1.20
N GLY A 84 13.51 5.74 -1.47
CA GLY A 84 14.88 5.44 -0.92
C GLY A 84 15.67 6.42 0.03
N TYR A 85 16.78 5.92 0.60
CA TYR A 85 17.37 6.09 1.97
C TYR A 85 17.48 7.45 2.72
N GLY A 86 17.80 8.59 2.10
CA GLY A 86 18.03 9.85 2.85
C GLY A 86 16.76 10.69 3.04
N LEU A 87 16.05 10.93 1.93
CA LEU A 87 14.80 11.67 1.88
C LEU A 87 13.59 10.81 2.29
N LEU A 88 13.63 9.49 2.07
CA LEU A 88 13.80 8.63 3.23
C LEU A 88 12.98 8.92 4.47
N VAL A 89 13.73 8.93 5.57
CA VAL A 89 13.26 9.12 6.94
C VAL A 89 12.31 10.32 7.04
N LYS A 90 12.59 11.42 6.32
CA LYS A 90 11.71 12.60 6.27
C LYS A 90 10.35 12.29 5.64
N LEU A 91 10.33 11.57 4.53
CA LEU A 91 9.09 11.08 3.91
C LEU A 91 8.31 10.22 4.92
N GLY A 92 9.01 9.35 5.65
CA GLY A 92 8.40 8.46 6.64
C GLY A 92 7.77 9.20 7.80
N GLN A 93 8.47 10.22 8.29
CA GLN A 93 7.96 11.15 9.30
C GLN A 93 6.74 11.91 8.79
N LYS A 94 6.76 12.40 7.55
CA LYS A 94 5.64 13.14 6.95
C LYS A 94 4.41 12.25 6.74
N LEU A 95 4.59 11.01 6.29
CA LEU A 95 3.52 10.02 6.18
C LEU A 95 2.95 9.63 7.56
N LYS A 96 3.80 9.49 8.57
CA LYS A 96 3.35 9.24 9.94
C LYS A 96 2.59 10.44 10.51
N TYR A 97 3.06 11.65 10.27
CA TYR A 97 2.37 12.89 10.62
C TYR A 97 0.98 12.93 9.98
N LEU A 98 0.89 12.64 8.69
CA LEU A 98 -0.38 12.54 7.97
C LEU A 98 -1.34 11.56 8.64
N ALA A 99 -0.87 10.35 8.93
CA ALA A 99 -1.68 9.32 9.55
C ALA A 99 -2.25 9.76 10.91
N VAL A 100 -1.41 10.38 11.74
CA VAL A 100 -1.78 10.78 13.11
C VAL A 100 -2.64 12.02 13.11
N GLN A 101 -2.24 13.09 12.42
CA GLN A 101 -2.93 14.38 12.49
C GLN A 101 -4.29 14.36 11.81
N TYR A 102 -4.41 13.67 10.68
CA TYR A 102 -5.64 13.68 9.88
C TYR A 102 -6.50 12.43 10.08
N SER A 103 -6.13 11.56 11.05
CA SER A 103 -6.81 10.27 11.30
C SER A 103 -6.92 9.42 10.03
N THR A 104 -5.80 9.37 9.31
CA THR A 104 -5.67 8.84 7.97
C THR A 104 -4.99 7.48 8.02
N THR A 105 -5.50 6.48 7.29
CA THR A 105 -4.74 5.24 7.11
C THR A 105 -3.62 5.48 6.10
N VAL A 106 -2.43 4.97 6.39
CA VAL A 106 -1.31 4.99 5.45
C VAL A 106 -0.80 3.56 5.24
N LEU A 107 -0.82 3.10 3.99
CA LEU A 107 -0.26 1.82 3.57
C LEU A 107 0.99 2.08 2.75
N ILE A 108 2.10 1.42 3.04
CA ILE A 108 3.36 1.61 2.32
C ILE A 108 3.76 0.25 1.78
N THR A 109 4.07 0.18 0.49
CA THR A 109 4.65 -1.02 -0.10
C THR A 109 6.16 -0.91 -0.12
N ASN A 110 6.80 -2.04 0.13
CA ASN A 110 8.23 -2.13 -0.02
C ASN A 110 8.63 -3.48 -0.59
N ASN A 111 9.60 -3.44 -1.50
CA ASN A 111 10.19 -4.63 -2.08
C ASN A 111 11.13 -5.33 -1.08
N VAL A 112 11.30 -6.62 -1.29
CA VAL A 112 12.25 -7.46 -0.58
C VAL A 112 13.42 -7.72 -1.53
N VAL A 113 14.64 -7.63 -1.02
CA VAL A 113 15.88 -8.00 -1.71
C VAL A 113 16.51 -9.17 -0.99
N TYR A 114 17.28 -9.98 -1.71
CA TYR A 114 17.99 -11.11 -1.14
C TYR A 114 19.46 -10.75 -1.00
N THR A 115 20.01 -10.88 0.21
CA THR A 115 21.44 -10.65 0.45
C THR A 115 22.24 -11.93 0.21
N GLU A 116 23.57 -11.80 0.17
CA GLU A 116 24.46 -12.96 0.26
C GLU A 116 24.07 -13.84 1.46
N GLY A 117 23.81 -15.12 1.21
CA GLY A 117 23.21 -16.04 2.18
C GLY A 117 21.70 -16.28 2.05
N SER A 118 21.05 -15.79 0.98
CA SER A 118 19.62 -16.02 0.66
C SER A 118 18.62 -15.47 1.68
N ASN A 119 19.05 -14.58 2.58
CA ASN A 119 18.15 -13.95 3.54
C ASN A 119 17.32 -12.86 2.85
N ALA A 120 16.00 -13.03 2.89
CA ALA A 120 15.03 -12.03 2.45
C ALA A 120 15.04 -10.84 3.42
N VAL A 121 15.40 -9.64 2.92
CA VAL A 121 15.40 -8.41 3.71
C VAL A 121 14.60 -7.31 3.00
N PRO A 122 13.89 -6.44 3.74
CA PRO A 122 13.24 -5.28 3.15
C PRO A 122 14.28 -4.35 2.52
N SER A 123 14.05 -3.91 1.28
CA SER A 123 15.01 -3.10 0.50
C SER A 123 15.36 -1.75 1.13
N LEU A 124 14.47 -1.16 1.94
CA LEU A 124 14.67 0.12 2.63
C LEU A 124 15.43 -0.02 3.96
N GLY A 125 15.74 -1.26 4.35
CA GLY A 125 16.65 -1.55 5.45
C GLY A 125 16.15 -1.13 6.84
N ARG A 126 17.08 -1.18 7.80
CA ARG A 126 16.80 -0.99 9.23
C ARG A 126 16.34 0.43 9.56
N ALA A 127 16.88 1.42 8.87
CA ALA A 127 16.53 2.83 9.07
C ALA A 127 15.03 3.11 8.85
N TRP A 128 14.35 2.30 8.03
CA TRP A 128 12.91 2.44 7.77
C TRP A 128 12.02 1.58 8.67
N SER A 129 12.58 0.51 9.24
CA SER A 129 11.85 -0.54 9.95
C SER A 129 11.01 -0.05 11.15
N HIS A 130 11.39 1.09 11.73
CA HIS A 130 10.72 1.67 12.89
C HIS A 130 9.54 2.58 12.50
N ILE A 131 9.48 3.07 11.26
CA ILE A 131 8.49 4.05 10.80
C ILE A 131 7.05 3.47 10.79
N PRO A 132 6.76 2.34 10.12
CA PRO A 132 5.40 1.78 10.13
C PRO A 132 5.08 1.17 11.49
N HIS A 133 3.88 1.40 12.02
CA HIS A 133 3.41 0.77 13.26
C HIS A 133 3.21 -0.74 13.08
N THR A 134 2.63 -1.12 11.95
CA THR A 134 2.35 -2.51 11.57
C THR A 134 3.15 -2.88 10.32
N ARG A 135 3.73 -4.08 10.28
CA ARG A 135 4.46 -4.58 9.12
C ARG A 135 4.03 -5.99 8.82
N ILE A 136 3.80 -6.24 7.54
CA ILE A 136 3.35 -7.52 7.00
C ILE A 136 4.33 -7.93 5.91
N MET A 137 4.76 -9.19 5.93
CA MET A 137 5.52 -9.82 4.86
C MET A 137 4.55 -10.62 3.99
N ILE A 138 4.68 -10.52 2.66
CA ILE A 138 3.89 -11.29 1.71
C ILE A 138 4.86 -12.11 0.86
N GLU A 139 4.71 -13.42 0.90
CA GLU A 139 5.60 -14.39 0.25
C GLU A 139 4.80 -15.31 -0.68
N LEU A 140 5.47 -15.84 -1.71
CA LEU A 140 4.93 -16.95 -2.48
C LEU A 140 4.87 -18.17 -1.57
N ASN A 141 3.71 -18.84 -1.51
CA ASN A 141 3.66 -20.12 -0.83
C ASN A 141 4.27 -21.19 -1.74
N GLN A 142 5.48 -21.65 -1.38
CA GLN A 142 6.31 -22.58 -2.16
C GLN A 142 5.67 -23.98 -2.32
N GLN A 143 4.65 -24.31 -1.53
CA GLN A 143 4.01 -25.62 -1.50
C GLN A 143 2.72 -25.70 -2.32
N SER A 144 2.35 -24.64 -3.05
CA SER A 144 1.02 -24.46 -3.64
C SER A 144 1.06 -23.74 -5.01
N ASN A 145 -0.08 -23.69 -5.70
CA ASN A 145 -0.25 -22.98 -6.98
C ASN A 145 0.27 -21.52 -6.92
N SER A 146 0.68 -20.98 -8.06
CA SER A 146 1.27 -19.63 -8.23
C SER A 146 0.40 -18.45 -7.75
N LEU A 147 -0.85 -18.69 -7.38
CA LEU A 147 -1.83 -17.69 -6.93
C LEU A 147 -1.95 -17.58 -5.40
N GLU A 148 -1.39 -18.53 -4.66
CA GLU A 148 -1.43 -18.54 -3.20
C GLU A 148 -0.27 -17.69 -2.63
N ARG A 149 -0.57 -16.87 -1.63
CA ARG A 149 0.40 -16.03 -0.93
C ARG A 149 0.33 -16.33 0.56
N LYS A 150 1.49 -16.52 1.17
CA LYS A 150 1.63 -16.54 2.62
C LYS A 150 1.78 -15.10 3.10
N ILE A 151 0.95 -14.70 4.06
CA ILE A 151 0.99 -13.39 4.69
C ILE A 151 1.43 -13.57 6.14
N VAL A 152 2.50 -12.88 6.55
CA VAL A 152 3.05 -12.96 7.91
C VAL A 152 3.07 -11.59 8.55
N LEU A 153 2.41 -11.45 9.70
CA LEU A 153 2.50 -10.28 10.56
C LEU A 153 3.83 -10.29 11.29
N ILE A 154 4.74 -9.38 10.93
CA ILE A 154 6.12 -9.34 11.44
C ILE A 154 6.35 -8.20 12.45
N LYS A 155 5.43 -7.23 12.54
CA LYS A 155 5.43 -6.17 13.54
C LYS A 155 3.99 -5.70 13.77
N SER A 156 3.58 -5.57 15.03
CA SER A 156 2.33 -4.94 15.42
C SER A 156 2.48 -4.37 16.84
N SER A 157 1.82 -3.25 17.12
CA SER A 157 1.71 -2.71 18.48
C SER A 157 0.45 -3.21 19.22
N MET A 158 -0.45 -3.90 18.52
CA MET A 158 -1.78 -4.28 19.04
C MET A 158 -2.02 -5.79 19.04
N GLN A 159 -1.21 -6.57 18.34
CA GLN A 159 -1.36 -8.02 18.19
C GLN A 159 -0.02 -8.72 18.44
N ALA A 160 -0.07 -9.94 18.98
CA ALA A 160 1.10 -10.79 19.13
C ALA A 160 1.68 -11.16 17.76
N VAL A 161 3.00 -11.31 17.68
CA VAL A 161 3.73 -11.66 16.45
C VAL A 161 4.71 -12.80 16.70
N PRO A 162 4.98 -13.69 15.72
CA PRO A 162 4.38 -13.70 14.38
C PRO A 162 2.97 -14.30 14.35
N GLN A 163 2.14 -13.79 13.44
CA GLN A 163 0.88 -14.43 13.03
C GLN A 163 0.91 -14.65 11.52
N GLU A 164 0.34 -15.74 11.04
CA GLU A 164 0.33 -16.07 9.62
C GLU A 164 -1.06 -16.42 9.12
N CYS A 165 -1.33 -16.07 7.86
CA CYS A 165 -2.51 -16.51 7.14
C CYS A 165 -2.18 -16.72 5.66
N VAL A 166 -3.09 -17.41 4.98
CA VAL A 166 -3.01 -17.65 3.54
C VAL A 166 -3.97 -16.71 2.83
N TYR A 167 -3.50 -16.10 1.75
CA TYR A 167 -4.28 -15.23 0.88
C TYR A 167 -4.23 -15.72 -0.56
N PHE A 168 -5.39 -15.84 -1.17
CA PHE A 168 -5.54 -16.23 -2.57
C PHE A 168 -5.71 -14.99 -3.44
N ILE A 169 -4.85 -14.84 -4.45
CA ILE A 169 -5.01 -13.79 -5.44
C ILE A 169 -6.20 -14.15 -6.33
N GLN A 170 -7.33 -13.48 -6.16
CA GLN A 170 -8.45 -13.60 -7.09
C GLN A 170 -8.03 -13.07 -8.46
N GLU A 171 -8.23 -13.83 -9.54
CA GLU A 171 -8.19 -13.30 -10.90
C GLU A 171 -9.53 -12.61 -11.16
N GLY A 172 -9.49 -11.45 -11.82
CA GLY A 172 -10.72 -10.74 -12.19
C GLY A 172 -11.59 -11.66 -13.04
N VAL A 173 -12.89 -11.66 -12.80
CA VAL A 173 -13.83 -12.33 -13.71
C VAL A 173 -13.80 -11.52 -15.01
N GLY A 174 -13.17 -12.06 -16.05
CA GLY A 174 -13.22 -11.52 -17.41
C GLY A 174 -14.65 -11.45 -17.94
#